data_AF-A0A9W7FGN7-F1
#
_entry.id   AF-A0A9W7FGN7-F1
#
_cell.length_a   1.000
_cell.length_b   1.000
_cell.length_c   1.000
_cell.angle_alpha   90.00
_cell.angle_beta   90.00
_cell.angle_gamma   90.00
#
_symmetry.space_group_name_H-M   'P 1'
#
loop_
_entity.id
_entity.type
_entity.pdbx_description
1 polymer ?
#
loop_
_entity_poly.entity_id
_entity_poly.type
_entity_poly.pdbx_seq_one_letter_code
_entity_poly.pdbx_strand_id
1 'polypeptide(L)'
;MTAISLIVAAHTSGGIGNKGELPWRLASDMKHFKTITTTTASHPNAVIMGRKTWESIPAKFRPLPDRINVVLSRSFVDDENVTGNSKREEYPENVILANSIDDAMAKLPEDVGTAFCIGGGEVYKSALDSGKVDCVYLTEVEGEGLEFDAYFPKLEKGDYFIEDIGGGEMTDKKTGLKYKFMKYAKVPEGEDVNPEEMQYLDLCRDVIENGVKRGDRTGTGTLSKFGVQMRFSLKNDTMPLLTTKRVFWRGVAEELIWFVRGCTNANELAEKDIHIWDGNGSREFLDNRGLKDREVGDLGPVYGFQWRHFGAKYTDMHADYKGQGVDQLAECIEKIKNNPTDRRIICSAWNPADLALMALPPCHMFVQFFVDTEKGELSAQMYQRSADLGLGVPFNIASYSLLVHMMAQMTGLKPGEFVHVIGDAHVYLNHVDALKEQLKRKPRPFPKLKLNLKEGETRELDDWEYKDFTIEGYKPQKTIKMKMAV
;
A
#
# COMPACT_ATOMS: atom_id res chain seq x y z
N MET A 1 -27.07 -3.99 -12.60
CA MET A 1 -27.09 -4.97 -11.49
C MET A 1 -26.89 -4.21 -10.19
N THR A 2 -27.73 -4.45 -9.20
CA THR A 2 -27.64 -3.79 -7.88
C THR A 2 -26.39 -4.30 -7.15
N ALA A 3 -25.53 -3.39 -6.71
CA ALA A 3 -24.33 -3.72 -5.94
C ALA A 3 -24.67 -4.15 -4.50
N ILE A 4 -23.78 -4.93 -3.88
CA ILE A 4 -23.92 -5.39 -2.50
C ILE A 4 -23.00 -4.56 -1.59
N SER A 5 -23.52 -4.12 -0.46
CA SER A 5 -22.72 -3.58 0.64
C SER A 5 -22.66 -4.60 1.79
N LEU A 6 -21.51 -4.76 2.42
CA LEU A 6 -21.36 -5.53 3.65
C LEU A 6 -21.43 -4.58 4.84
N ILE A 7 -22.04 -5.01 5.93
CA ILE A 7 -21.91 -4.34 7.22
C ILE A 7 -21.63 -5.38 8.30
N VAL A 8 -20.57 -5.16 9.08
CA VAL A 8 -20.04 -6.14 10.03
C VAL A 8 -19.35 -5.44 11.19
N ALA A 9 -19.51 -5.99 12.39
CA ALA A 9 -18.62 -5.70 13.52
C ALA A 9 -17.70 -6.91 13.71
N ALA A 10 -16.38 -6.71 13.62
CA ALA A 10 -15.41 -7.79 13.74
C ALA A 10 -14.25 -7.39 14.66
N HIS A 11 -13.76 -8.37 15.41
CA HIS A 11 -12.54 -8.22 16.19
C HIS A 11 -11.33 -8.05 15.25
N THR A 12 -10.22 -7.47 15.72
CA THR A 12 -8.98 -7.35 14.93
C THR A 12 -8.43 -8.70 14.43
N SER A 13 -8.83 -9.82 15.06
CA SER A 13 -8.54 -11.19 14.59
C SER A 13 -9.53 -11.72 13.53
N GLY A 14 -10.55 -10.95 13.17
CA GLY A 14 -11.66 -11.32 12.28
C GLY A 14 -12.86 -11.97 12.99
N GLY A 15 -12.83 -12.19 14.30
CA GLY A 15 -13.95 -12.83 15.03
C GLY A 15 -15.23 -11.99 15.04
N ILE A 16 -16.38 -12.60 14.72
CA ILE A 16 -17.70 -11.92 14.63
C ILE A 16 -18.79 -12.54 15.50
N GLY A 17 -18.58 -13.74 16.02
CA GLY A 17 -19.59 -14.50 16.74
C GLY A 17 -19.01 -15.62 17.58
N ASN A 18 -19.75 -16.00 18.62
CA ASN A 18 -19.47 -17.16 19.46
C ASN A 18 -20.79 -17.81 19.89
N LYS A 19 -20.95 -19.12 19.66
CA LYS A 19 -22.13 -19.92 20.05
C LYS A 19 -23.45 -19.33 19.57
N GLY A 20 -23.44 -18.69 18.40
CA GLY A 20 -24.63 -18.06 17.81
C GLY A 20 -25.00 -16.69 18.41
N GLU A 21 -24.16 -16.11 19.26
CA GLU A 21 -24.36 -14.77 19.82
C GLU A 21 -23.26 -13.79 19.36
N LEU A 22 -23.56 -12.50 19.49
CA LEU A 22 -22.54 -11.45 19.34
C LEU A 22 -21.58 -11.50 20.55
N PRO A 23 -20.24 -11.44 20.33
CA PRO A 23 -19.28 -11.52 21.44
C PRO A 23 -19.30 -10.28 22.35
N TRP A 24 -19.97 -9.20 21.93
CA TRP A 24 -20.09 -7.94 22.65
C TRP A 24 -21.46 -7.27 22.42
N ARG A 25 -21.74 -6.23 23.21
CA ARG A 25 -22.93 -5.38 23.06
C ARG A 25 -22.54 -3.90 23.04
N LEU A 26 -22.23 -3.40 21.85
CA LEU A 26 -21.80 -2.02 21.62
C LEU A 26 -23.00 -1.17 21.16
N ALA A 27 -23.47 -0.27 22.02
CA ALA A 27 -24.71 0.48 21.76
C ALA A 27 -24.58 1.44 20.56
N SER A 28 -23.43 2.08 20.39
CA SER A 28 -23.20 2.98 19.25
C SER A 28 -23.01 2.22 17.93
N ASP A 29 -22.41 1.02 17.97
CA ASP A 29 -22.34 0.12 16.81
C ASP A 29 -23.74 -0.32 16.37
N MET A 30 -24.60 -0.72 17.31
CA MET A 30 -25.98 -1.06 16.96
C MET A 30 -26.76 0.12 16.38
N LYS A 31 -26.52 1.34 16.89
CA LYS A 31 -27.07 2.58 16.32
C LYS A 31 -26.52 2.84 14.92
N HIS A 32 -25.23 2.63 14.70
CA HIS A 32 -24.57 2.77 13.41
C HIS A 32 -25.14 1.78 12.38
N PHE A 33 -25.22 0.48 12.75
CA PHE A 33 -25.87 -0.56 11.96
C PHE A 33 -27.29 -0.19 11.55
N LYS A 34 -28.11 0.25 12.52
CA LYS A 34 -29.48 0.69 12.23
C LYS A 34 -29.46 1.86 11.25
N THR A 35 -28.68 2.89 11.52
CA THR A 35 -28.63 4.11 10.71
C THR A 35 -28.26 3.79 9.26
N ILE A 36 -27.17 3.03 9.03
CA ILE A 36 -26.73 2.68 7.68
C ILE A 36 -27.79 1.86 6.95
N THR A 37 -28.34 0.83 7.62
CA THR A 37 -29.26 -0.09 6.95
C THR A 37 -30.66 0.49 6.74
N THR A 38 -31.06 1.55 7.46
CA THR A 38 -32.38 2.18 7.29
C THR A 38 -32.36 3.50 6.53
N THR A 39 -31.20 4.15 6.34
CA THR A 39 -31.14 5.43 5.61
C THR A 39 -31.33 5.17 4.12
N THR A 40 -32.37 5.76 3.54
CA THR A 40 -32.76 5.57 2.13
C THR A 40 -32.89 6.92 1.42
N ALA A 41 -32.66 6.93 0.09
CA ALA A 41 -32.91 8.11 -0.74
C ALA A 41 -34.34 8.13 -1.32
N SER A 42 -34.89 6.96 -1.66
CA SER A 42 -36.21 6.85 -2.34
C SER A 42 -36.98 5.54 -2.05
N HIS A 43 -36.30 4.43 -1.80
CA HIS A 43 -36.90 3.09 -1.65
C HIS A 43 -36.25 2.32 -0.48
N PRO A 44 -36.94 1.33 0.13
CA PRO A 44 -36.40 0.58 1.26
C PRO A 44 -35.13 -0.19 0.90
N ASN A 45 -34.16 -0.20 1.80
CA ASN A 45 -32.98 -1.05 1.70
C ASN A 45 -33.33 -2.51 2.00
N ALA A 46 -32.49 -3.43 1.53
CA ALA A 46 -32.58 -4.85 1.86
C ALA A 46 -31.47 -5.27 2.83
N VAL A 47 -31.77 -6.26 3.68
CA VAL A 47 -30.80 -6.93 4.56
C VAL A 47 -30.81 -8.43 4.27
N ILE A 48 -29.67 -8.93 3.81
CA ILE A 48 -29.44 -10.32 3.43
C ILE A 48 -28.65 -10.99 4.54
N MET A 49 -29.18 -12.09 5.08
CA MET A 49 -28.55 -12.80 6.19
C MET A 49 -28.72 -14.31 6.08
N GLY A 50 -27.78 -15.07 6.65
CA GLY A 50 -27.91 -16.52 6.76
C GLY A 50 -28.92 -16.93 7.84
N ARG A 51 -29.48 -18.14 7.74
CA ARG A 51 -30.41 -18.72 8.74
C ARG A 51 -29.93 -18.57 10.19
N LYS A 52 -28.67 -18.88 10.48
CA LYS A 52 -28.12 -18.77 11.85
C LYS A 52 -28.09 -17.32 12.37
N THR A 53 -27.86 -16.35 11.48
CA THR A 53 -27.92 -14.93 11.83
C THR A 53 -29.36 -14.48 12.08
N TRP A 54 -30.32 -14.96 11.27
CA TRP A 54 -31.74 -14.72 11.56
C TRP A 54 -32.18 -15.32 12.91
N GLU A 55 -31.67 -16.50 13.24
CA GLU A 55 -31.93 -17.19 14.51
C GLU A 55 -31.34 -16.46 15.72
N SER A 56 -30.18 -15.80 15.56
CA SER A 56 -29.53 -15.03 16.64
C SER A 56 -30.17 -13.67 16.91
N ILE A 57 -30.92 -13.10 15.95
CA ILE A 57 -31.68 -11.87 16.17
C ILE A 57 -32.87 -12.17 17.11
N PRO A 58 -33.03 -11.45 18.24
CA PRO A 58 -34.14 -11.68 19.15
C PRO A 58 -35.49 -11.60 18.44
N ALA A 59 -36.42 -12.50 18.76
CA ALA A 59 -37.70 -12.64 18.07
C ALA A 59 -38.50 -11.34 17.94
N LYS A 60 -38.43 -10.46 18.95
CA LYS A 60 -39.09 -9.14 18.96
C LYS A 60 -38.53 -8.12 17.94
N PHE A 61 -37.37 -8.40 17.36
CA PHE A 61 -36.68 -7.54 16.40
C PHE A 61 -36.61 -8.13 14.99
N ARG A 62 -37.15 -9.35 14.77
CA ARG A 62 -37.21 -9.97 13.45
C ARG A 62 -38.68 -10.06 12.98
N PRO A 63 -39.01 -9.65 11.73
CA PRO A 63 -38.11 -9.04 10.75
C PRO A 63 -37.65 -7.65 11.19
N LEU A 64 -36.47 -7.25 10.72
CA LEU A 64 -35.93 -5.93 11.00
C LEU A 64 -36.82 -4.86 10.34
N PRO A 65 -37.38 -3.89 11.10
CA PRO A 65 -38.34 -2.92 10.54
C PRO A 65 -37.68 -2.00 9.51
N ASP A 66 -38.52 -1.46 8.61
CA ASP A 66 -38.17 -0.49 7.55
C ASP A 66 -37.15 -1.01 6.51
N ARG A 67 -37.00 -2.34 6.44
CA ARG A 67 -36.07 -3.03 5.53
C ARG A 67 -36.72 -4.27 4.94
N ILE A 68 -36.34 -4.59 3.71
CA ILE A 68 -36.65 -5.89 3.10
C ILE A 68 -35.73 -6.93 3.73
N ASN A 69 -36.28 -7.96 4.37
CA ASN A 69 -35.48 -9.00 5.04
C ASN A 69 -35.36 -10.21 4.11
N VAL A 70 -34.13 -10.64 3.84
CA VAL A 70 -33.83 -11.83 3.04
C VAL A 70 -33.05 -12.85 3.88
N VAL A 71 -33.56 -14.07 3.97
CA VAL A 71 -32.92 -15.15 4.74
C VAL A 71 -32.41 -16.24 3.80
N LEU A 72 -31.12 -16.55 3.92
CA LEU A 72 -30.43 -17.56 3.12
C LEU A 72 -30.39 -18.92 3.82
N SER A 73 -30.77 -19.96 3.10
CA SER A 73 -30.52 -21.35 3.46
C SER A 73 -30.46 -22.21 2.21
N ARG A 74 -29.50 -23.14 2.13
CA ARG A 74 -29.42 -24.14 1.05
C ARG A 74 -30.67 -25.01 0.93
N SER A 75 -31.49 -25.07 1.98
CA SER A 75 -32.76 -25.80 2.02
C SER A 75 -33.93 -25.05 1.37
N PHE A 76 -33.78 -23.77 1.00
CA PHE A 76 -34.83 -23.00 0.36
C PHE A 76 -34.73 -23.17 -1.16
N VAL A 77 -35.47 -24.12 -1.72
CA VAL A 77 -35.53 -24.35 -3.17
C VAL A 77 -36.92 -23.95 -3.65
N ASP A 78 -36.99 -23.10 -4.67
CA ASP A 78 -38.23 -22.85 -5.40
C ASP A 78 -38.42 -24.00 -6.38
N ASP A 79 -39.07 -25.07 -5.94
CA ASP A 79 -39.52 -26.13 -6.83
C ASP A 79 -41.04 -26.22 -6.71
N GLU A 80 -41.75 -25.79 -7.75
CA GLU A 80 -43.22 -25.85 -7.86
C GLU A 80 -43.75 -27.30 -7.72
N ASN A 81 -42.88 -28.32 -7.75
CA ASN A 81 -43.25 -29.73 -7.59
C ASN A 81 -42.91 -30.35 -6.22
N VAL A 82 -42.39 -29.61 -5.23
CA VAL A 82 -42.09 -30.15 -3.90
C VAL A 82 -43.19 -29.80 -2.89
N THR A 83 -44.27 -30.60 -2.88
CA THR A 83 -45.39 -30.48 -1.94
C THR A 83 -45.12 -31.17 -0.60
N GLY A 84 -43.98 -30.92 0.03
CA GLY A 84 -43.66 -31.52 1.33
C GLY A 84 -42.50 -30.84 2.05
N ASN A 85 -42.79 -30.20 3.19
CA ASN A 85 -41.86 -29.50 4.09
C ASN A 85 -41.19 -28.24 3.53
N SER A 86 -41.98 -27.29 3.02
CA SER A 86 -41.45 -25.92 2.91
C SER A 86 -41.31 -25.35 4.33
N LYS A 87 -40.08 -25.09 4.79
CA LYS A 87 -39.81 -24.33 6.03
C LYS A 87 -40.33 -22.89 5.98
N ARG A 88 -41.09 -22.51 4.93
CA ARG A 88 -41.66 -21.19 4.70
C ARG A 88 -42.63 -20.79 5.81
N GLU A 89 -43.39 -21.73 6.35
CA GLU A 89 -44.36 -21.49 7.43
C GLU A 89 -43.69 -21.00 8.74
N GLU A 90 -42.38 -21.21 8.90
CA GLU A 90 -41.61 -20.70 10.04
C GLU A 90 -41.23 -19.21 9.92
N TYR A 91 -41.52 -18.56 8.78
CA TYR A 91 -41.12 -17.19 8.48
C TYR A 91 -42.33 -16.31 8.16
N PRO A 92 -42.32 -15.02 8.57
CA PRO A 92 -43.33 -14.05 8.17
C PRO A 92 -43.43 -13.91 6.64
N GLU A 93 -44.64 -13.68 6.12
CA GLU A 93 -44.89 -13.58 4.67
C GLU A 93 -44.04 -12.51 3.97
N ASN A 94 -43.72 -11.42 4.67
CA ASN A 94 -42.93 -10.31 4.16
C ASN A 94 -41.41 -10.55 4.18
N VAL A 95 -40.95 -11.76 4.52
CA VAL A 95 -39.54 -12.18 4.45
C VAL A 95 -39.30 -12.93 3.14
N ILE A 96 -38.23 -12.57 2.43
CA ILE A 96 -37.79 -13.27 1.22
C ILE A 96 -36.89 -14.45 1.64
N LEU A 97 -37.14 -15.64 1.10
CA LEU A 97 -36.28 -16.81 1.31
C LEU A 97 -35.50 -17.08 0.03
N ALA A 98 -34.19 -17.29 0.16
CA ALA A 98 -33.30 -17.55 -0.97
C ALA A 98 -32.24 -18.61 -0.65
N ASN A 99 -31.71 -19.30 -1.66
CA ASN A 99 -30.66 -20.32 -1.46
C ASN A 99 -29.22 -19.79 -1.61
N SER A 100 -29.04 -18.63 -2.22
CA SER A 100 -27.74 -18.07 -2.53
C SER A 100 -27.80 -16.53 -2.57
N ILE A 101 -26.64 -15.88 -2.64
CA ILE A 101 -26.56 -14.43 -2.85
C ILE A 101 -27.18 -14.05 -4.19
N ASP A 102 -26.95 -14.82 -5.25
CA ASP A 102 -27.49 -14.53 -6.57
C ASP A 102 -29.01 -14.68 -6.61
N ASP A 103 -29.55 -15.73 -6.00
CA ASP A 103 -31.00 -15.94 -5.85
C ASP A 103 -31.64 -14.82 -5.03
N ALA A 104 -31.00 -14.42 -3.92
CA ALA A 104 -31.47 -13.30 -3.12
C ALA A 104 -31.55 -12.02 -3.93
N MET A 105 -30.50 -11.70 -4.69
CA MET A 105 -30.47 -10.49 -5.52
C MET A 105 -31.50 -10.53 -6.66
N ALA A 106 -31.77 -11.71 -7.23
CA ALA A 106 -32.79 -11.89 -8.27
C ALA A 106 -34.22 -11.70 -7.75
N LYS A 107 -34.46 -12.01 -6.46
CA LYS A 107 -35.76 -11.87 -5.79
C LYS A 107 -36.02 -10.48 -5.20
N LEU A 108 -35.01 -9.60 -5.17
CA LEU A 108 -35.20 -8.23 -4.69
C LEU A 108 -36.00 -7.40 -5.71
N PRO A 109 -36.82 -6.45 -5.25
CA PRO A 109 -37.48 -5.48 -6.15
C PRO A 109 -36.46 -4.70 -6.98
N GLU A 110 -36.80 -4.37 -8.23
CA GLU A 110 -35.91 -3.59 -9.12
C GLU A 110 -35.59 -2.19 -8.56
N ASP A 111 -36.52 -1.63 -7.79
CA ASP A 111 -36.41 -0.31 -7.17
C ASP A 111 -35.79 -0.33 -5.78
N VAL A 112 -35.34 -1.49 -5.28
CA VAL A 112 -34.71 -1.61 -3.95
C VAL A 112 -33.60 -0.57 -3.77
N GLY A 113 -33.46 -0.05 -2.55
CA GLY A 113 -32.31 0.76 -2.16
C GLY A 113 -31.02 -0.07 -2.14
N THR A 114 -30.17 0.13 -1.14
CA THR A 114 -28.95 -0.66 -1.00
C THR A 114 -29.26 -2.06 -0.45
N ALA A 115 -28.68 -3.09 -1.07
CA ALA A 115 -28.69 -4.46 -0.54
C ALA A 115 -27.50 -4.66 0.42
N PHE A 116 -27.79 -4.85 1.70
CA PHE A 116 -26.79 -5.06 2.74
C PHE A 116 -26.66 -6.54 3.09
N CYS A 117 -25.49 -7.13 2.87
CA CYS A 117 -25.12 -8.41 3.48
C CYS A 117 -24.73 -8.17 4.95
N ILE A 118 -25.49 -8.76 5.88
CA ILE A 118 -25.32 -8.58 7.34
C ILE A 118 -24.83 -9.86 8.03
N GLY A 119 -24.31 -10.82 7.26
CA GLY A 119 -23.64 -12.02 7.75
C GLY A 119 -24.49 -13.29 7.74
N GLY A 120 -24.01 -14.41 8.29
CA GLY A 120 -22.75 -14.62 8.99
C GLY A 120 -21.55 -14.95 8.10
N GLY A 121 -20.49 -15.51 8.68
CA GLY A 121 -19.18 -15.72 8.02
C GLY A 121 -19.24 -16.36 6.62
N GLU A 122 -20.02 -17.43 6.45
CA GLU A 122 -20.20 -18.08 5.13
C GLU A 122 -20.94 -17.17 4.12
N VAL A 123 -21.89 -16.36 4.58
CA VAL A 123 -22.65 -15.44 3.74
C VAL A 123 -21.80 -14.25 3.33
N TYR A 124 -20.98 -13.71 4.24
CA TYR A 124 -19.98 -12.71 3.92
C TYR A 124 -18.99 -13.22 2.88
N LYS A 125 -18.47 -14.44 3.06
CA LYS A 125 -17.58 -15.08 2.10
C LYS A 125 -18.24 -15.24 0.74
N SER A 126 -19.46 -15.80 0.68
CA SER A 126 -20.21 -15.95 -0.56
C SER A 126 -20.49 -14.61 -1.25
N ALA A 127 -20.73 -13.53 -0.49
CA ALA A 127 -20.93 -12.21 -1.06
C ALA A 127 -19.63 -11.68 -1.68
N LEU A 128 -18.49 -11.78 -0.99
CA LEU A 128 -17.18 -11.38 -1.53
C LEU A 128 -16.81 -12.20 -2.77
N ASP A 129 -16.97 -13.53 -2.72
CA ASP A 129 -16.66 -14.45 -3.81
C ASP A 129 -17.53 -14.18 -5.06
N SER A 130 -18.70 -13.55 -4.91
CA SER A 130 -19.56 -13.17 -6.05
C SER A 130 -18.99 -12.03 -6.90
N GLY A 131 -18.01 -11.29 -6.38
CA GLY A 131 -17.46 -10.09 -7.04
C GLY A 131 -18.39 -8.88 -7.05
N LYS A 132 -19.61 -8.97 -6.49
CA LYS A 132 -20.65 -7.92 -6.49
C LYS A 132 -20.59 -6.97 -5.29
N VAL A 133 -19.58 -7.11 -4.43
CA VAL A 133 -19.42 -6.27 -3.24
C VAL A 133 -18.72 -4.99 -3.60
N ASP A 134 -19.39 -3.85 -3.39
CA ASP A 134 -18.83 -2.53 -3.69
C ASP A 134 -18.43 -1.75 -2.43
N CYS A 135 -18.91 -2.17 -1.25
CA CYS A 135 -18.62 -1.49 -0.01
C CYS A 135 -18.63 -2.46 1.17
N VAL A 136 -17.78 -2.23 2.17
CA VAL A 136 -17.75 -2.93 3.46
C VAL A 136 -17.72 -1.88 4.57
N TYR A 137 -18.79 -1.78 5.34
CA TYR A 137 -18.85 -1.02 6.59
C TYR A 137 -18.38 -1.92 7.73
N LEU A 138 -17.18 -1.66 8.24
CA LEU A 138 -16.55 -2.45 9.30
C LEU A 138 -16.50 -1.64 10.60
N THR A 139 -17.15 -2.14 11.63
CA THR A 139 -16.82 -1.77 13.01
C THR A 139 -15.67 -2.67 13.46
N GLU A 140 -14.45 -2.13 13.50
CA GLU A 140 -13.28 -2.85 13.99
C GLU A 140 -13.25 -2.77 15.51
N VAL A 141 -13.24 -3.92 16.19
CA VAL A 141 -13.27 -4.04 17.66
C VAL A 141 -11.95 -4.62 18.16
N GLU A 142 -11.40 -4.03 19.22
CA GLU A 142 -10.15 -4.45 19.85
C GLU A 142 -10.39 -4.72 21.35
N GLY A 143 -9.92 -5.87 21.82
CA GLY A 143 -9.86 -6.20 23.23
C GLY A 143 -9.52 -7.67 23.49
N GLU A 144 -9.09 -7.96 24.72
CA GLU A 144 -8.65 -9.30 25.11
C GLU A 144 -9.77 -10.12 25.78
N GLY A 145 -9.56 -11.43 25.90
CA GLY A 145 -10.47 -12.32 26.64
C GLY A 145 -11.76 -12.70 25.92
N LEU A 146 -11.84 -12.46 24.60
CA LEU A 146 -12.96 -12.84 23.76
C LEU A 146 -12.67 -14.17 23.03
N GLU A 147 -13.67 -15.04 22.97
CA GLU A 147 -13.64 -16.29 22.21
C GLU A 147 -14.54 -16.19 20.98
N PHE A 148 -14.15 -16.83 19.88
CA PHE A 148 -14.86 -16.76 18.59
C PHE A 148 -14.96 -18.13 17.91
N ASP A 149 -16.14 -18.46 17.37
CA ASP A 149 -16.38 -19.64 16.52
C ASP A 149 -16.86 -19.29 15.10
N ALA A 150 -17.12 -18.00 14.85
CA ALA A 150 -17.47 -17.45 13.55
C ALA A 150 -16.56 -16.26 13.22
N TYR A 151 -16.12 -16.18 11.96
CA TYR A 151 -15.14 -15.21 11.49
C TYR A 151 -15.62 -14.48 10.23
N PHE A 152 -15.27 -13.20 10.13
CA PHE A 152 -15.31 -12.43 8.90
C PHE A 152 -14.12 -12.84 8.01
N PRO A 153 -14.33 -13.11 6.71
CA PRO A 153 -13.23 -13.37 5.78
C PRO A 153 -12.29 -12.17 5.70
N LYS A 154 -10.99 -12.45 5.52
CA LYS A 154 -9.99 -11.41 5.31
C LYS A 154 -10.25 -10.71 3.98
N LEU A 155 -10.26 -9.38 3.97
CA LEU A 155 -10.30 -8.60 2.73
C LEU A 155 -8.92 -8.69 2.05
N GLU A 156 -8.91 -9.04 0.77
CA GLU A 156 -7.68 -9.01 -0.02
C GLU A 156 -7.20 -7.56 -0.19
N LYS A 157 -5.89 -7.35 0.01
CA LYS A 157 -5.30 -6.00 -0.06
C LYS A 157 -5.29 -5.52 -1.51
N GLY A 158 -5.88 -4.35 -1.78
CA GLY A 158 -5.85 -3.70 -3.09
C GLY A 158 -7.21 -3.60 -3.80
N ASP A 159 -8.21 -4.41 -3.42
CA ASP A 159 -9.53 -4.38 -4.06
C ASP A 159 -10.43 -3.24 -3.56
N TYR A 160 -10.13 -2.71 -2.37
CA TYR A 160 -10.91 -1.68 -1.71
C TYR A 160 -10.01 -0.57 -1.17
N PHE A 161 -10.45 0.69 -1.27
CA PHE A 161 -9.81 1.80 -0.57
C PHE A 161 -10.51 2.06 0.77
N ILE A 162 -9.73 2.43 1.77
CA ILE A 162 -10.24 2.77 3.10
C ILE A 162 -10.68 4.24 3.10
N GLU A 163 -11.97 4.45 3.30
CA GLU A 163 -12.56 5.71 3.71
C GLU A 163 -12.80 5.66 5.23
N ASP A 164 -12.06 6.46 6.00
CA ASP A 164 -12.44 6.73 7.38
C ASP A 164 -13.72 7.57 7.35
N ILE A 165 -14.81 7.01 7.85
CA ILE A 165 -16.12 7.67 7.88
C ILE A 165 -16.33 8.51 9.15
N GLY A 166 -15.28 8.68 9.96
CA GLY A 166 -15.26 9.52 11.13
C GLY A 166 -15.81 8.84 12.40
N GLY A 167 -15.61 9.53 13.53
CA GLY A 167 -16.06 9.09 14.86
C GLY A 167 -14.91 8.85 15.85
N GLY A 168 -13.69 8.62 15.36
CA GLY A 168 -12.51 8.33 16.18
C GLY A 168 -12.60 6.96 16.88
N GLU A 169 -11.55 6.62 17.62
CA GLU A 169 -11.57 5.46 18.53
C GLU A 169 -12.54 5.74 19.67
N MET A 170 -13.47 4.81 19.89
CA MET A 170 -14.40 4.80 21.01
C MET A 170 -14.01 3.71 21.99
N THR A 171 -14.40 3.88 23.25
CA THR A 171 -14.23 2.86 24.29
C THR A 171 -15.57 2.58 24.95
N ASP A 172 -15.98 1.33 24.97
CA ASP A 172 -17.14 0.90 25.72
C ASP A 172 -16.84 0.92 27.23
N LYS A 173 -17.61 1.71 27.97
CA LYS A 173 -17.36 1.95 29.40
C LYS A 173 -17.56 0.71 30.27
N LYS A 174 -18.28 -0.31 29.80
CA LYS A 174 -18.60 -1.51 30.60
C LYS A 174 -17.56 -2.60 30.42
N THR A 175 -17.12 -2.80 29.18
CA THR A 175 -16.23 -3.90 28.80
C THR A 175 -14.79 -3.44 28.61
N GLY A 176 -14.55 -2.14 28.44
CA GLY A 176 -13.24 -1.60 28.08
C GLY A 176 -12.86 -1.84 26.61
N LEU A 177 -13.73 -2.49 25.83
CA LEU A 177 -13.48 -2.75 24.41
C LEU A 177 -13.35 -1.43 23.65
N LYS A 178 -12.33 -1.36 22.81
CA LYS A 178 -12.11 -0.24 21.90
C LYS A 178 -12.69 -0.59 20.54
N TYR A 179 -13.20 0.40 19.82
CA TYR A 179 -13.72 0.18 18.48
C TYR A 179 -13.75 1.45 17.65
N LYS A 180 -13.69 1.30 16.32
CA LYS A 180 -13.79 2.40 15.35
C LYS A 180 -14.61 1.98 14.13
N PHE A 181 -15.19 2.97 13.44
CA PHE A 181 -15.98 2.75 12.22
C PHE A 181 -15.14 2.99 10.99
N MET A 182 -15.05 1.99 10.12
CA MET A 182 -14.28 2.00 8.89
C MET A 182 -15.21 1.72 7.71
N LYS A 183 -14.93 2.30 6.54
CA LYS A 183 -15.59 1.95 5.30
C LYS A 183 -14.55 1.59 4.25
N TYR A 184 -14.67 0.40 3.68
CA TYR A 184 -13.87 -0.04 2.55
C TYR A 184 -14.75 0.05 1.32
N ALA A 185 -14.41 0.90 0.35
CA ALA A 185 -15.15 1.02 -0.89
C ALA A 185 -14.34 0.39 -2.02
N LYS A 186 -14.99 -0.47 -2.82
CA LYS A 186 -14.40 -1.06 -4.02
C LYS A 186 -14.11 0.08 -4.99
N VAL A 187 -12.97 0.03 -5.65
CA VAL A 187 -12.67 0.99 -6.72
C VAL A 187 -13.71 0.78 -7.83
N PRO A 188 -14.58 1.77 -8.14
CA PRO A 188 -15.56 1.60 -9.20
C PRO A 188 -14.87 1.30 -10.52
N GLU A 189 -15.42 0.37 -11.32
CA GLU A 189 -14.93 0.15 -12.68
C GLU A 189 -14.97 1.46 -13.47
N GLY A 190 -13.81 1.90 -13.98
CA GLY A 190 -13.67 3.14 -14.73
C GLY A 190 -13.42 4.41 -13.88
N GLU A 191 -13.35 4.30 -12.54
CA GLU A 191 -12.77 5.37 -11.73
C GLU A 191 -11.25 5.25 -11.63
N ASP A 192 -10.60 6.38 -11.88
CA ASP A 192 -9.15 6.61 -11.90
C ASP A 192 -8.54 6.56 -10.47
N VAL A 193 -8.76 5.47 -9.72
CA VAL A 193 -8.17 5.26 -8.40
C VAL A 193 -7.03 4.27 -8.51
N ASN A 194 -5.89 4.61 -7.93
CA ASN A 194 -4.72 3.76 -7.94
C ASN A 194 -4.66 2.88 -6.69
N PRO A 195 -4.99 1.58 -6.78
CA PRO A 195 -4.95 0.68 -5.64
C PRO A 195 -3.52 0.39 -5.17
N GLU A 196 -2.51 0.54 -6.02
CA GLU A 196 -1.12 0.28 -5.64
C GLU A 196 -0.58 1.38 -4.71
N GLU A 197 -0.97 2.64 -4.91
CA GLU A 197 -0.63 3.75 -3.99
C GLU A 197 -1.28 3.60 -2.61
N MET A 198 -2.40 2.86 -2.50
CA MET A 198 -3.01 2.58 -1.20
C MET A 198 -2.08 1.80 -0.27
N GLN A 199 -1.18 0.97 -0.78
CA GLN A 199 -0.19 0.28 0.06
C GLN A 199 0.66 1.26 0.87
N TYR A 200 1.06 2.38 0.27
CA TYR A 200 1.82 3.43 0.94
C TYR A 200 0.94 4.20 1.95
N LEU A 201 -0.30 4.53 1.58
CA LEU A 201 -1.22 5.27 2.46
C LEU A 201 -1.62 4.42 3.68
N ASP A 202 -1.90 3.14 3.48
CA ASP A 202 -2.23 2.21 4.54
C ASP A 202 -1.04 2.00 5.47
N LEU A 203 0.18 1.91 4.93
CA LEU A 203 1.40 1.85 5.74
C LEU A 203 1.59 3.13 6.57
N CYS A 204 1.36 4.32 5.99
CA CYS A 204 1.41 5.57 6.74
C CYS A 204 0.38 5.60 7.87
N ARG A 205 -0.87 5.18 7.59
CA ARG A 205 -1.95 5.11 8.58
C ARG A 205 -1.59 4.17 9.73
N ASP A 206 -1.15 2.97 9.39
CA ASP A 206 -0.77 1.92 10.35
C ASP A 206 0.42 2.34 11.23
N VAL A 207 1.44 3.00 10.66
CA VAL A 207 2.57 3.53 11.46
C VAL A 207 2.12 4.69 12.36
N ILE A 208 1.19 5.54 11.92
CA ILE A 208 0.67 6.64 12.75
C ILE A 208 -0.21 6.13 13.90
N GLU A 209 -1.03 5.10 13.65
CA GLU A 209 -1.99 4.56 14.63
C GLU A 209 -1.33 3.56 15.59
N ASN A 210 -0.52 2.64 15.05
CA ASN A 210 -0.01 1.46 15.76
C ASN A 210 1.52 1.46 15.91
N GLY A 211 2.22 2.47 15.39
CA GLY A 211 3.67 2.53 15.42
C GLY A 211 4.24 2.67 16.84
N VAL A 212 5.36 2.01 17.08
CA VAL A 212 6.11 2.14 18.35
C VAL A 212 6.77 3.51 18.38
N LYS A 213 6.45 4.31 19.38
CA LYS A 213 7.14 5.60 19.61
C LYS A 213 8.58 5.36 20.02
N ARG A 214 9.52 5.98 19.31
CA ARG A 214 10.96 5.89 19.56
C ARG A 214 11.60 7.27 19.59
N GLY A 215 12.68 7.40 20.36
CA GLY A 215 13.64 8.49 20.12
C GLY A 215 14.42 8.21 18.84
N ASP A 216 15.11 9.22 18.30
CA ASP A 216 15.95 9.07 17.12
C ASP A 216 17.19 9.99 17.20
N ARG A 217 18.15 9.77 16.30
CA ARG A 217 19.44 10.49 16.27
C ARG A 217 19.33 12.01 16.05
N THR A 218 18.24 12.48 15.45
CA THR A 218 17.94 13.89 15.13
C THR A 218 17.26 14.60 16.31
N GLY A 219 16.75 13.85 17.29
CA GLY A 219 16.00 14.39 18.43
C GLY A 219 14.52 14.70 18.17
N THR A 220 14.01 14.46 16.96
CA THR A 220 12.60 14.73 16.59
C THR A 220 11.61 13.74 17.22
N GLY A 221 12.02 12.49 17.38
CA GLY A 221 11.19 11.32 17.66
C GLY A 221 10.50 10.77 16.41
N THR A 222 10.22 9.46 16.45
CA THR A 222 9.50 8.75 15.38
C THR A 222 8.38 7.85 15.93
N LEU A 223 7.43 7.54 15.06
CA LEU A 223 6.59 6.34 15.16
C LEU A 223 7.12 5.32 14.16
N SER A 224 7.42 4.10 14.60
CA SER A 224 8.10 3.09 13.77
C SER A 224 7.37 1.75 13.74
N LYS A 225 7.48 1.06 12.61
CA LYS A 225 7.11 -0.35 12.42
C LYS A 225 8.26 -1.09 11.74
N PHE A 226 8.53 -2.32 12.17
CA PHE A 226 9.65 -3.11 11.68
C PHE A 226 9.18 -4.22 10.74
N GLY A 227 9.78 -4.29 9.54
CA GLY A 227 9.52 -5.33 8.55
C GLY A 227 8.20 -5.12 7.82
N VAL A 228 8.23 -4.41 6.70
CA VAL A 228 7.07 -4.20 5.82
C VAL A 228 7.46 -4.36 4.36
N GLN A 229 6.46 -4.56 3.50
CA GLN A 229 6.67 -4.74 2.06
C GLN A 229 5.55 -4.03 1.28
N MET A 230 5.91 -3.41 0.17
CA MET A 230 4.99 -2.88 -0.85
C MET A 230 5.41 -3.38 -2.23
N ARG A 231 4.47 -3.50 -3.17
CA ARG A 231 4.71 -4.01 -4.53
C ARG A 231 4.07 -3.10 -5.57
N PHE A 232 4.77 -2.76 -6.64
CA PHE A 232 4.30 -1.83 -7.65
C PHE A 232 4.51 -2.41 -9.05
N SER A 233 3.46 -2.43 -9.86
CA SER A 233 3.55 -2.87 -11.25
C SER A 233 4.23 -1.80 -12.10
N LEU A 234 5.17 -2.23 -12.93
CA LEU A 234 5.86 -1.37 -13.91
C LEU A 234 5.40 -1.66 -15.34
N LYS A 235 4.53 -2.65 -15.51
CA LYS A 235 4.01 -3.09 -16.80
C LYS A 235 3.34 -1.95 -17.55
N ASN A 236 3.34 -2.04 -18.88
CA ASN A 236 2.77 -1.02 -19.77
C ASN A 236 3.35 0.37 -19.45
N ASP A 237 4.66 0.44 -19.22
CA ASP A 237 5.41 1.66 -18.93
C ASP A 237 4.88 2.44 -17.73
N THR A 238 4.25 1.76 -16.77
CA THR A 238 3.70 2.38 -15.57
C THR A 238 4.84 2.88 -14.69
N MET A 239 4.69 4.11 -14.20
CA MET A 239 5.67 4.72 -13.31
C MET A 239 5.05 4.99 -11.93
N PRO A 240 5.38 4.21 -10.90
CA PRO A 240 4.93 4.41 -9.52
C PRO A 240 5.41 5.73 -8.92
N LEU A 241 4.76 6.82 -9.31
CA LEU A 241 5.02 8.18 -8.86
C LEU A 241 3.79 8.67 -8.12
N LEU A 242 3.88 8.73 -6.79
CA LEU A 242 2.73 9.01 -5.93
C LEU A 242 1.96 10.26 -6.36
N THR A 243 0.64 10.17 -6.27
CA THR A 243 -0.29 11.18 -6.77
C THR A 243 -1.02 11.91 -5.65
N THR A 244 -1.11 11.35 -4.46
CA THR A 244 -1.66 12.03 -3.27
C THR A 244 -0.79 13.20 -2.81
N LYS A 245 0.46 13.27 -3.27
CA LYS A 245 1.37 14.41 -3.09
C LYS A 245 2.33 14.46 -4.27
N ARG A 246 2.59 15.65 -4.82
CA ARG A 246 3.62 15.83 -5.86
C ARG A 246 5.00 15.40 -5.36
N VAL A 247 5.61 14.46 -6.08
CA VAL A 247 6.99 13.98 -5.89
C VAL A 247 7.93 14.81 -6.78
N PHE A 248 9.14 15.08 -6.30
CA PHE A 248 10.15 15.85 -7.04
C PHE A 248 10.85 14.99 -8.11
N TRP A 249 10.13 14.72 -9.21
CA TRP A 249 10.59 13.83 -10.29
C TRP A 249 11.99 14.16 -10.83
N ARG A 250 12.28 15.43 -11.09
CA ARG A 250 13.60 15.84 -11.60
C ARG A 250 14.72 15.45 -10.65
N GLY A 251 14.51 15.65 -9.35
CA GLY A 251 15.45 15.18 -8.32
C GLY A 251 15.64 13.67 -8.37
N VAL A 252 14.56 12.90 -8.48
CA VAL A 252 14.60 11.42 -8.55
C VAL A 252 15.47 10.94 -9.70
N ALA A 253 15.22 11.44 -10.90
CA ALA A 253 15.93 10.99 -12.10
C ALA A 253 17.41 11.42 -12.09
N GLU A 254 17.70 12.68 -11.75
CA GLU A 254 19.07 13.20 -11.71
C GLU A 254 19.92 12.56 -10.61
N GLU A 255 19.34 12.29 -9.44
CA GLU A 255 20.03 11.55 -8.37
C GLU A 255 20.34 10.11 -8.80
N LEU A 256 19.39 9.43 -9.45
CA LEU A 256 19.63 8.07 -9.93
C LEU A 256 20.75 8.04 -10.99
N ILE A 257 20.75 8.97 -11.94
CA ILE A 257 21.84 9.09 -12.93
C ILE A 257 23.18 9.38 -12.22
N TRP A 258 23.17 10.23 -11.18
CA TRP A 258 24.34 10.50 -10.35
C TRP A 258 24.86 9.24 -9.63
N PHE A 259 23.99 8.41 -9.06
CA PHE A 259 24.37 7.11 -8.50
C PHE A 259 24.90 6.16 -9.57
N VAL A 260 24.22 6.07 -10.72
CA VAL A 260 24.63 5.19 -11.81
C VAL A 260 26.04 5.56 -12.29
N ARG A 261 26.38 6.85 -12.43
CA ARG A 261 27.73 7.32 -12.79
C ARG A 261 28.81 7.08 -11.72
N GLY A 262 28.44 6.58 -10.54
CA GLY A 262 29.39 6.39 -9.44
C GLY A 262 29.80 7.68 -8.72
N CYS A 263 29.10 8.79 -8.98
CA CYS A 263 29.46 10.10 -8.43
C CYS A 263 29.29 10.12 -6.90
N THR A 264 30.12 10.94 -6.24
CA THR A 264 30.07 11.18 -4.78
C THR A 264 30.11 12.67 -4.40
N ASN A 265 30.23 13.54 -5.40
CA ASN A 265 30.19 15.00 -5.27
C ASN A 265 28.73 15.51 -5.32
N ALA A 266 28.18 15.89 -4.16
CA ALA A 266 26.84 16.45 -4.07
C ALA A 266 26.70 17.81 -4.79
N ASN A 267 27.81 18.53 -5.02
CA ASN A 267 27.78 19.83 -5.68
C ASN A 267 27.32 19.72 -7.15
N GLU A 268 27.54 18.58 -7.83
CA GLU A 268 26.98 18.33 -9.17
C GLU A 268 25.44 18.39 -9.19
N LEU A 269 24.80 17.94 -8.11
CA LEU A 269 23.34 18.02 -7.97
C LEU A 269 22.92 19.45 -7.60
N ALA A 270 23.63 20.10 -6.68
CA ALA A 270 23.36 21.47 -6.27
C ALA A 270 23.47 22.47 -7.43
N GLU A 271 24.47 22.31 -8.31
CA GLU A 271 24.64 23.09 -9.55
C GLU A 271 23.45 22.95 -10.52
N LYS A 272 22.74 21.82 -10.45
CA LYS A 272 21.49 21.57 -11.18
C LYS A 272 20.24 22.05 -10.44
N ASP A 273 20.38 22.78 -9.33
CA ASP A 273 19.29 23.20 -8.44
C ASP A 273 18.58 22.02 -7.75
N ILE A 274 19.37 21.02 -7.32
CA ILE A 274 18.89 19.81 -6.63
C ILE A 274 19.61 19.69 -5.28
N HIS A 275 18.95 20.18 -4.24
CA HIS A 275 19.55 20.40 -2.90
C HIS A 275 19.24 19.30 -1.88
N ILE A 276 19.00 18.06 -2.35
CA ILE A 276 18.56 16.95 -1.47
C ILE A 276 19.68 16.41 -0.57
N TRP A 277 20.95 16.65 -0.93
CA TRP A 277 22.13 16.21 -0.20
C TRP A 277 22.84 17.33 0.60
N ASP A 278 22.45 18.59 0.41
CA ASP A 278 23.10 19.76 1.03
C ASP A 278 23.26 19.65 2.54
N GLY A 279 22.19 19.19 3.22
CA GLY A 279 22.21 19.03 4.67
C GLY A 279 23.30 18.05 5.12
N ASN A 280 23.42 16.91 4.44
CA ASN A 280 24.39 15.87 4.74
C ASN A 280 25.80 16.17 4.22
N GLY A 281 25.93 17.00 3.18
CA GLY A 281 27.20 17.46 2.63
C GLY A 281 27.75 18.73 3.29
N SER A 282 27.00 19.34 4.22
CA SER A 282 27.41 20.57 4.90
C SER A 282 28.64 20.37 5.80
N ARG A 283 29.41 21.44 5.99
CA ARG A 283 30.59 21.43 6.88
C ARG A 283 30.25 20.96 8.30
N GLU A 284 29.14 21.49 8.84
CA GLU A 284 28.66 21.13 10.19
C GLU A 284 28.35 19.63 10.30
N PHE A 285 27.64 19.06 9.33
CA PHE A 285 27.29 17.65 9.34
C PHE A 285 28.52 16.75 9.21
N LEU A 286 29.42 17.07 8.28
CA LEU A 286 30.67 16.32 8.08
C LEU A 286 31.55 16.36 9.35
N ASP A 287 31.66 17.50 10.02
CA ASP A 287 32.41 17.63 11.26
C ASP A 287 31.80 16.82 12.41
N ASN A 288 30.46 16.83 12.52
CA ASN A 288 29.73 16.01 13.48
C ASN A 288 29.89 14.50 13.20
N ARG A 289 30.14 14.12 11.95
CA ARG A 289 30.49 12.74 11.56
C ARG A 289 31.96 12.39 11.77
N GLY A 290 32.81 13.36 12.14
CA GLY A 290 34.24 13.19 12.29
C GLY A 290 35.03 13.26 10.97
N LEU A 291 34.39 13.67 9.88
CA LEU A 291 34.94 13.74 8.52
C LEU A 291 35.51 15.13 8.22
N LYS A 292 36.40 15.61 9.10
CA LYS A 292 36.89 17.01 9.09
C LYS A 292 37.72 17.35 7.84
N ASP A 293 38.43 16.37 7.31
CA ASP A 293 39.30 16.54 6.14
C ASP A 293 38.55 16.45 4.81
N ARG A 294 37.26 16.08 4.81
CA ARG A 294 36.43 16.03 3.59
C ARG A 294 36.06 17.43 3.12
N GLU A 295 36.04 17.65 1.82
CA GLU A 295 35.50 18.88 1.22
C GLU A 295 33.97 18.97 1.40
N VAL A 296 33.42 20.18 1.42
CA VAL A 296 31.95 20.37 1.44
C VAL A 296 31.35 19.76 0.18
N GLY A 297 30.33 18.92 0.36
CA GLY A 297 29.69 18.16 -0.72
C GLY A 297 30.35 16.81 -1.05
N ASP A 298 31.52 16.49 -0.47
CA ASP A 298 32.10 15.14 -0.55
C ASP A 298 31.35 14.20 0.42
N LEU A 299 30.49 13.35 -0.13
CA LEU A 299 29.68 12.42 0.67
C LEU A 299 30.46 11.16 1.08
N GLY A 300 31.67 10.97 0.57
CA GLY A 300 32.45 9.75 0.71
C GLY A 300 31.96 8.60 -0.18
N PRO A 301 32.40 7.36 0.09
CA PRO A 301 32.10 6.19 -0.74
C PRO A 301 30.67 5.68 -0.54
N VAL A 302 29.67 6.51 -0.85
CA VAL A 302 28.24 6.22 -0.70
C VAL A 302 27.70 5.41 -1.89
N TYR A 303 26.38 5.23 -1.96
CA TYR A 303 25.60 4.50 -2.97
C TYR A 303 26.30 4.23 -4.31
N GLY A 304 26.38 5.24 -5.19
CA GLY A 304 26.91 5.08 -6.55
C GLY A 304 28.34 4.57 -6.58
N PHE A 305 29.19 5.08 -5.68
CA PHE A 305 30.56 4.58 -5.54
C PHE A 305 30.57 3.08 -5.22
N GLN A 306 29.75 2.63 -4.29
CA GLN A 306 29.66 1.20 -3.99
C GLN A 306 29.06 0.41 -5.16
N TRP A 307 28.17 0.99 -5.96
CA TRP A 307 27.61 0.31 -7.14
C TRP A 307 28.63 0.09 -8.26
N ARG A 308 29.53 1.06 -8.48
CA ARG A 308 30.49 1.03 -9.61
C ARG A 308 31.91 0.62 -9.20
N HIS A 309 32.26 0.77 -7.92
CA HIS A 309 33.62 0.64 -7.38
C HIS A 309 33.65 -0.07 -6.03
N PHE A 310 32.82 -1.10 -5.83
CA PHE A 310 32.71 -1.79 -4.53
C PHE A 310 34.08 -2.30 -4.06
N GLY A 311 34.47 -1.91 -2.85
CA GLY A 311 35.76 -2.29 -2.24
C GLY A 311 36.99 -1.52 -2.76
N ALA A 312 36.82 -0.55 -3.65
CA ALA A 312 37.91 0.37 -4.01
C ALA A 312 38.26 1.28 -2.83
N LYS A 313 39.54 1.65 -2.71
CA LYS A 313 39.98 2.57 -1.66
C LYS A 313 39.60 4.00 -2.02
N TYR A 314 38.63 4.56 -1.30
CA TYR A 314 38.22 5.95 -1.47
C TYR A 314 39.32 6.94 -1.05
N THR A 315 39.53 7.99 -1.84
CA THR A 315 40.36 9.15 -1.50
C THR A 315 39.48 10.38 -1.33
N ASP A 316 38.91 10.89 -2.42
CA ASP A 316 38.07 12.09 -2.49
C ASP A 316 37.08 11.98 -3.66
N MET A 317 36.18 12.97 -3.76
CA MET A 317 35.14 13.01 -4.78
C MET A 317 35.62 13.39 -6.20
N HIS A 318 36.89 13.78 -6.37
CA HIS A 318 37.47 14.24 -7.64
C HIS A 318 38.34 13.19 -8.33
N ALA A 319 38.73 12.14 -7.60
CA ALA A 319 39.56 11.06 -8.12
C ALA A 319 38.84 10.21 -9.18
N ASP A 320 39.63 9.69 -10.13
CA ASP A 320 39.16 8.72 -11.11
C ASP A 320 39.25 7.29 -10.55
N TYR A 321 38.08 6.68 -10.33
CA TYR A 321 37.95 5.32 -9.82
C TYR A 321 37.71 4.27 -10.92
N LYS A 322 37.78 4.65 -12.20
CA LYS A 322 37.53 3.73 -13.31
C LYS A 322 38.40 2.47 -13.22
N GLY A 323 37.75 1.31 -13.29
CA GLY A 323 38.41 0.01 -13.21
C GLY A 323 38.88 -0.40 -11.81
N GLN A 324 38.60 0.39 -10.77
CA GLN A 324 38.86 0.04 -9.39
C GLN A 324 37.64 -0.62 -8.73
N GLY A 325 37.88 -1.60 -7.86
CA GLY A 325 36.82 -2.32 -7.16
C GLY A 325 35.99 -3.23 -8.08
N VAL A 326 34.75 -3.51 -7.68
CA VAL A 326 33.79 -4.31 -8.46
C VAL A 326 32.68 -3.40 -9.00
N ASP A 327 32.47 -3.41 -10.32
CA ASP A 327 31.33 -2.75 -10.97
C ASP A 327 30.12 -3.68 -10.94
N GLN A 328 29.35 -3.59 -9.85
CA GLN A 328 28.21 -4.46 -9.59
C GLN A 328 27.06 -4.23 -10.58
N LEU A 329 26.87 -2.98 -11.05
CA LEU A 329 25.82 -2.68 -12.03
C LEU A 329 26.16 -3.28 -13.40
N ALA A 330 27.41 -3.15 -13.85
CA ALA A 330 27.86 -3.81 -15.07
C ALA A 330 27.71 -5.34 -15.00
N GLU A 331 28.09 -5.95 -13.86
CA GLU A 331 27.87 -7.39 -13.65
C GLU A 331 26.39 -7.78 -13.67
N CYS A 332 25.50 -6.97 -13.10
CA CYS A 332 24.07 -7.22 -13.13
C CYS A 332 23.53 -7.19 -14.56
N ILE A 333 23.90 -6.19 -15.36
CA ILE A 333 23.51 -6.06 -16.77
C ILE A 333 23.98 -7.29 -17.56
N GLU A 334 25.24 -7.67 -17.38
CA GLU A 334 25.83 -8.82 -18.06
C GLU A 334 25.10 -10.13 -17.71
N LYS A 335 24.81 -10.36 -16.42
CA LYS A 335 24.02 -11.52 -15.98
C LYS A 335 22.60 -11.49 -16.54
N ILE A 336 21.94 -10.34 -16.58
CA ILE A 336 20.58 -10.24 -17.14
C ILE A 336 20.60 -10.61 -18.64
N LYS A 337 21.59 -10.14 -19.40
CA LYS A 337 21.71 -10.43 -20.84
C LYS A 337 22.05 -11.89 -21.11
N ASN A 338 23.04 -12.44 -20.39
CA ASN A 338 23.71 -13.68 -20.79
C ASN A 338 23.42 -14.87 -19.86
N ASN A 339 22.88 -14.64 -18.66
CA ASN A 339 22.46 -15.68 -17.74
C ASN A 339 21.22 -15.26 -16.92
N PRO A 340 20.08 -14.96 -17.58
CA PRO A 340 18.92 -14.32 -16.95
C PRO A 340 18.27 -15.13 -15.82
N THR A 341 18.53 -16.45 -15.76
CA THR A 341 18.01 -17.33 -14.71
C THR A 341 18.90 -17.41 -13.47
N ASP A 342 20.04 -16.70 -13.48
CA ASP A 342 20.93 -16.63 -12.31
C ASP A 342 20.23 -15.98 -11.12
N ARG A 343 20.48 -16.53 -9.93
CA ARG A 343 19.82 -16.10 -8.68
C ARG A 343 20.66 -15.12 -7.85
N ARG A 344 21.75 -14.59 -8.41
CA ARG A 344 22.74 -13.71 -7.78
C ARG A 344 22.94 -12.41 -8.59
N ILE A 345 21.88 -11.96 -9.25
CA ILE A 345 21.81 -10.64 -9.89
C ILE A 345 21.51 -9.62 -8.79
N ILE A 346 22.53 -9.24 -8.04
CA ILE A 346 22.42 -8.42 -6.82
C ILE A 346 23.44 -7.28 -6.89
N CYS A 347 23.00 -6.08 -6.50
CA CYS A 347 23.85 -4.91 -6.32
C CYS A 347 23.68 -4.35 -4.90
N SER A 348 24.78 -4.16 -4.17
CA SER A 348 24.80 -3.72 -2.76
C SER A 348 25.55 -2.41 -2.57
N ALA A 349 24.94 -1.47 -1.87
CA ALA A 349 25.62 -0.29 -1.33
C ALA A 349 26.18 -0.53 0.09
N TRP A 350 25.85 -1.64 0.74
CA TRP A 350 26.25 -1.88 2.13
C TRP A 350 27.64 -2.51 2.23
N ASN A 351 28.65 -1.67 2.48
CA ASN A 351 30.03 -2.08 2.74
C ASN A 351 30.43 -1.75 4.19
N PRO A 352 30.48 -2.73 5.12
CA PRO A 352 30.85 -2.51 6.51
C PRO A 352 32.21 -1.82 6.71
N ALA A 353 33.18 -2.06 5.83
CA ALA A 353 34.53 -1.47 5.93
C ALA A 353 34.52 0.05 5.68
N ASP A 354 33.59 0.52 4.85
CA ASP A 354 33.54 1.92 4.41
C ASP A 354 32.49 2.76 5.16
N LEU A 355 31.65 2.17 6.02
CA LEU A 355 30.56 2.90 6.71
C LEU A 355 31.05 4.13 7.49
N ALA A 356 32.24 4.04 8.09
CA ALA A 356 32.84 5.15 8.83
C ALA A 356 33.30 6.31 7.93
N LEU A 357 33.52 6.04 6.64
CA LEU A 357 33.96 7.02 5.65
C LEU A 357 32.80 7.78 5.01
N MET A 358 31.57 7.26 5.11
CA MET A 358 30.38 7.81 4.48
C MET A 358 29.77 8.94 5.33
N ALA A 359 29.36 10.02 4.68
CA ALA A 359 28.56 11.07 5.31
C ALA A 359 27.30 10.47 5.95
N LEU A 360 26.56 9.67 5.18
CA LEU A 360 25.38 8.95 5.64
C LEU A 360 25.42 7.48 5.17
N PRO A 361 25.33 6.50 6.09
CA PRO A 361 25.23 5.09 5.72
C PRO A 361 24.02 4.81 4.80
N PRO A 362 24.14 3.97 3.77
CA PRO A 362 23.08 3.74 2.79
C PRO A 362 21.75 3.32 3.41
N CYS A 363 20.67 4.02 3.05
CA CYS A 363 19.31 3.67 3.48
C CYS A 363 18.77 2.48 2.68
N HIS A 364 18.77 2.58 1.35
CA HIS A 364 18.48 1.49 0.42
C HIS A 364 19.76 0.68 0.19
N MET A 365 19.86 -0.46 0.89
CA MET A 365 21.11 -1.19 1.08
C MET A 365 21.49 -2.04 -0.12
N PHE A 366 20.53 -2.77 -0.69
CA PHE A 366 20.78 -3.63 -1.84
C PHE A 366 19.51 -3.82 -2.66
N VAL A 367 19.70 -4.19 -3.93
CA VAL A 367 18.65 -4.56 -4.86
C VAL A 367 18.99 -5.89 -5.51
N GLN A 368 18.00 -6.76 -5.64
CA GLN A 368 18.07 -8.01 -6.39
C GLN A 368 17.16 -7.92 -7.61
N PHE A 369 17.66 -8.33 -8.76
CA PHE A 369 16.88 -8.41 -10.00
C PHE A 369 16.41 -9.84 -10.26
N PHE A 370 15.29 -9.95 -10.97
CA PHE A 370 14.69 -11.21 -11.39
C PHE A 370 14.16 -11.09 -12.82
N VAL A 371 14.49 -12.05 -13.67
CA VAL A 371 14.00 -12.11 -15.06
C VAL A 371 12.94 -13.21 -15.17
N ASP A 372 11.73 -12.83 -15.56
CA ASP A 372 10.74 -13.77 -16.08
C ASP A 372 11.06 -14.02 -17.56
N THR A 373 11.77 -15.12 -17.84
CA THR A 373 12.22 -15.46 -19.20
C THR A 373 11.08 -15.84 -20.13
N GLU A 374 9.92 -16.25 -19.61
CA GLU A 374 8.76 -16.58 -20.43
C GLU A 374 8.05 -15.31 -20.91
N LYS A 375 7.92 -14.31 -20.02
CA LYS A 375 7.28 -13.02 -20.35
C LYS A 375 8.25 -11.99 -20.93
N GLY A 376 9.55 -12.20 -20.79
CA GLY A 376 10.58 -11.23 -21.14
C GLY A 376 10.51 -9.99 -20.24
N GLU A 377 10.24 -10.16 -18.95
CA GLU A 377 10.05 -9.08 -17.97
C GLU A 377 11.17 -9.04 -16.92
N LEU A 378 11.68 -7.85 -16.60
CA LEU A 378 12.63 -7.59 -15.53
C LEU A 378 11.92 -7.00 -14.31
N SER A 379 12.09 -7.63 -13.16
CA SER A 379 11.60 -7.14 -11.88
C SER A 379 12.75 -6.90 -10.91
N ALA A 380 12.52 -6.11 -9.86
CA ALA A 380 13.50 -5.93 -8.80
C ALA A 380 12.88 -5.88 -7.41
N GLN A 381 13.62 -6.40 -6.43
CA GLN A 381 13.33 -6.25 -5.01
C GLN A 381 14.44 -5.43 -4.35
N MET A 382 14.09 -4.31 -3.72
CA MET A 382 15.03 -3.47 -2.96
C MET A 382 14.77 -3.59 -1.47
N TYR A 383 15.85 -3.75 -0.69
CA TYR A 383 15.80 -3.71 0.78
C TYR A 383 16.30 -2.36 1.30
N GLN A 384 15.44 -1.67 2.05
CA GLN A 384 15.73 -0.40 2.71
C GLN A 384 15.72 -0.58 4.22
N ARG A 385 16.88 -0.43 4.89
CA ARG A 385 16.97 -0.60 6.36
C ARG A 385 16.18 0.44 7.16
N SER A 386 16.01 1.64 6.60
CA SER A 386 15.49 2.82 7.28
C SER A 386 14.75 3.67 6.27
N ALA A 387 13.45 3.87 6.50
CA ALA A 387 12.56 4.46 5.52
C ALA A 387 11.66 5.54 6.16
N ASP A 388 12.00 6.80 5.88
CA ASP A 388 11.15 7.94 6.19
C ASP A 388 9.94 7.92 5.26
N LEU A 389 8.77 7.59 5.80
CA LEU A 389 7.52 7.51 5.06
C LEU A 389 7.05 8.88 4.54
N GLY A 390 7.35 9.96 5.26
CA GLY A 390 6.92 11.31 4.89
C GLY A 390 7.66 11.87 3.68
N LEU A 391 8.98 11.67 3.63
CA LEU A 391 9.85 12.24 2.59
C LEU A 391 10.52 11.20 1.69
N GLY A 392 11.23 10.24 2.28
CA GLY A 392 12.13 9.34 1.55
C GLY A 392 11.40 8.29 0.72
N VAL A 393 10.41 7.59 1.28
CA VAL A 393 9.75 6.46 0.63
C VAL A 393 9.13 6.80 -0.73
N PRO A 394 8.36 7.90 -0.90
CA PRO A 394 7.87 8.29 -2.21
C PRO A 394 8.98 8.50 -3.26
N PHE A 395 10.14 9.01 -2.83
CA PHE A 395 11.30 9.23 -3.67
C PHE A 395 11.98 7.90 -4.03
N ASN A 396 12.14 6.99 -3.05
CA ASN A 396 12.78 5.69 -3.25
C ASN A 396 11.95 4.74 -4.13
N ILE A 397 10.62 4.77 -4.01
CA ILE A 397 9.72 4.02 -4.90
C ILE A 397 9.95 4.42 -6.35
N ALA A 398 9.94 5.73 -6.63
CA ALA A 398 10.14 6.26 -7.96
C ALA A 398 11.57 6.00 -8.47
N SER A 399 12.59 6.16 -7.63
CA SER A 399 14.00 5.94 -8.02
C SER A 399 14.27 4.49 -8.45
N TYR A 400 13.88 3.50 -7.64
CA TYR A 400 14.13 2.11 -8.01
C TYR A 400 13.20 1.58 -9.10
N SER A 401 11.99 2.14 -9.22
CA SER A 401 11.13 1.87 -10.38
C SER A 401 11.78 2.37 -11.67
N LEU A 402 12.37 3.57 -11.66
CA LEU A 402 13.13 4.11 -12.79
C LEU A 402 14.36 3.25 -13.11
N LEU A 403 15.09 2.78 -12.08
CA LEU A 403 16.22 1.89 -12.28
C LEU A 403 15.80 0.60 -13.01
N VAL A 404 14.66 0.01 -12.67
CA VAL A 404 14.16 -1.18 -13.38
C VAL A 404 13.83 -0.86 -14.84
N HIS A 405 13.18 0.28 -15.11
CA HIS A 405 12.92 0.75 -16.48
C HIS A 405 14.21 0.91 -17.28
N MET A 406 15.23 1.56 -16.70
CA MET A 406 16.55 1.74 -17.33
C MET A 406 17.23 0.39 -17.60
N MET A 407 17.32 -0.48 -16.58
CA MET A 407 17.95 -1.79 -16.70
C MET A 407 17.25 -2.66 -17.75
N ALA A 408 15.91 -2.69 -17.75
CA ALA A 408 15.12 -3.42 -18.74
C ALA A 408 15.42 -2.92 -20.16
N GLN A 409 15.50 -1.60 -20.35
CA GLN A 409 15.85 -0.99 -21.63
C GLN A 409 17.25 -1.39 -22.10
N MET A 410 18.26 -1.30 -21.24
CA MET A 410 19.64 -1.67 -21.56
C MET A 410 19.82 -3.17 -21.89
N THR A 411 18.91 -4.02 -21.42
CA THR A 411 18.98 -5.47 -21.57
C THR A 411 17.94 -6.04 -22.54
N GLY A 412 17.16 -5.19 -23.22
CA GLY A 412 16.13 -5.63 -24.18
C GLY A 412 14.93 -6.35 -23.55
N LEU A 413 14.63 -6.09 -22.28
CA LEU A 413 13.50 -6.65 -21.55
C LEU A 413 12.41 -5.60 -21.34
N LYS A 414 11.23 -6.04 -20.91
CA LYS A 414 10.14 -5.17 -20.46
C LYS A 414 10.21 -4.98 -18.94
N PRO A 415 9.82 -3.81 -18.41
CA PRO A 415 9.70 -3.61 -16.96
C PRO A 415 8.53 -4.43 -16.40
N GLY A 416 8.77 -5.18 -15.33
CA GLY A 416 7.82 -6.08 -14.67
C GLY A 416 7.23 -5.49 -13.38
N GLU A 417 7.92 -5.71 -12.25
CA GLU A 417 7.48 -5.30 -10.92
C GLU A 417 8.63 -4.70 -10.10
N PHE A 418 8.32 -3.72 -9.26
CA PHE A 418 9.19 -3.26 -8.18
C PHE A 418 8.63 -3.66 -6.81
N VAL A 419 9.43 -4.39 -6.03
CA VAL A 419 9.11 -4.81 -4.65
C VAL A 419 9.97 -4.03 -3.67
N HIS A 420 9.33 -3.26 -2.80
CA HIS A 420 10.00 -2.45 -1.78
C HIS A 420 9.90 -3.14 -0.42
N VAL A 421 11.02 -3.71 0.05
CA VAL A 421 11.14 -4.32 1.37
C VAL A 421 11.78 -3.32 2.32
N ILE A 422 11.15 -3.07 3.45
CA ILE A 422 11.59 -2.06 4.42
C ILE A 422 11.84 -2.71 5.78
N GLY A 423 12.98 -2.39 6.38
CA GLY A 423 13.31 -2.65 7.77
C GLY A 423 12.53 -1.73 8.71
N ASP A 424 13.14 -0.63 9.15
CA ASP A 424 12.50 0.38 10.01
C ASP A 424 11.70 1.39 9.17
N ALA A 425 10.39 1.14 9.01
CA ALA A 425 9.45 2.08 8.41
C ALA A 425 8.98 3.07 9.47
N HIS A 426 9.19 4.37 9.25
CA HIS A 426 8.91 5.36 10.27
C HIS A 426 8.31 6.66 9.75
N VAL A 427 7.54 7.30 10.62
CA VAL A 427 7.02 8.65 10.47
C VAL A 427 7.67 9.52 11.53
N TYR A 428 8.34 10.60 11.14
CA TYR A 428 8.79 11.61 12.11
C TYR A 428 7.60 12.29 12.77
N LEU A 429 7.70 12.58 14.06
CA LEU A 429 6.59 13.17 14.82
C LEU A 429 6.13 14.52 14.23
N ASN A 430 7.05 15.30 13.65
CA ASN A 430 6.74 16.57 12.98
C ASN A 430 6.10 16.41 11.57
N HIS A 431 5.94 15.19 11.06
CA HIS A 431 5.26 14.90 9.79
C HIS A 431 3.85 14.33 9.97
N VAL A 432 3.45 13.95 11.19
CA VAL A 432 2.17 13.27 11.45
C VAL A 432 0.98 14.06 10.92
N ASP A 433 0.91 15.37 11.19
CA ASP A 433 -0.22 16.20 10.73
C ASP A 433 -0.24 16.36 9.21
N ALA A 434 0.94 16.49 8.59
CA ALA A 434 1.09 16.56 7.14
C ALA A 434 0.64 15.26 6.45
N LEU A 435 1.00 14.11 7.03
CA LEU A 435 0.57 12.81 6.53
C LEU A 435 -0.92 12.56 6.78
N LYS A 436 -1.49 12.96 7.92
CA LYS A 436 -2.94 12.92 8.14
C LYS A 436 -3.72 13.72 7.10
N GLU A 437 -3.19 14.85 6.64
CA GLU A 437 -3.77 15.60 5.52
C GLU A 437 -3.60 14.86 4.18
N GLN A 438 -2.47 14.18 3.96
CA GLN A 438 -2.28 13.34 2.79
C GLN A 438 -3.27 12.15 2.77
N LEU A 439 -3.56 11.53 3.92
CA LEU A 439 -4.44 10.37 4.04
C LEU A 439 -5.90 10.65 3.68
N LYS A 440 -6.34 11.92 3.67
CA LYS A 440 -7.67 12.33 3.20
C LYS A 440 -7.79 12.36 1.67
N ARG A 441 -6.67 12.20 0.96
CA ARG A 441 -6.60 12.38 -0.49
C ARG A 441 -6.79 11.06 -1.20
N LYS A 442 -7.76 11.02 -2.11
CA LYS A 442 -7.97 9.88 -3.02
C LYS A 442 -6.81 9.80 -4.03
N PRO A 443 -6.08 8.68 -4.13
CA PRO A 443 -5.02 8.52 -5.11
C PRO A 443 -5.61 8.52 -6.53
N ARG A 444 -4.82 9.05 -7.48
CA ARG A 444 -5.10 9.10 -8.92
C ARG A 444 -4.21 8.07 -9.64
N PRO A 445 -4.45 7.76 -10.91
CA PRO A 445 -3.66 6.77 -11.64
C PRO A 445 -2.20 7.20 -11.68
N PHE A 446 -1.31 6.22 -11.58
CA PHE A 446 0.11 6.47 -11.83
C PHE A 446 0.33 6.96 -13.27
N PRO A 447 1.30 7.86 -13.49
CA PRO A 447 1.68 8.27 -14.82
C PRO A 447 2.37 7.15 -15.59
N LYS A 448 2.63 7.42 -16.87
CA LYS A 448 3.48 6.60 -17.73
C LYS A 448 4.87 7.21 -17.87
N LEU A 449 5.89 6.36 -17.92
CA LEU A 449 7.25 6.76 -18.26
C LEU A 449 7.47 6.51 -19.74
N LYS A 450 7.76 7.55 -20.50
CA LYS A 450 8.22 7.46 -21.87
C LYS A 450 9.73 7.70 -21.92
N LEU A 451 10.46 6.75 -22.49
CA LEU A 451 11.88 6.91 -22.78
C LEU A 451 12.02 7.59 -24.14
N ASN A 452 12.72 8.73 -24.19
CA ASN A 452 12.88 9.57 -25.38
C ASN A 452 14.03 9.06 -26.26
N LEU A 453 13.94 7.79 -26.68
CA LEU A 453 14.95 7.11 -27.48
C LEU A 453 14.46 6.89 -28.91
N LYS A 454 15.38 6.83 -29.87
CA LYS A 454 15.05 6.40 -31.24
C LYS A 454 14.70 4.92 -31.24
N GLU A 455 13.89 4.50 -32.20
CA GLU A 455 13.57 3.09 -32.38
C GLU A 455 14.85 2.26 -32.59
N GLY A 456 14.99 1.19 -31.80
CA GLY A 456 16.18 0.33 -31.79
C GLY A 456 17.41 0.89 -31.06
N GLU A 457 17.35 2.11 -30.52
CA GLU A 457 18.43 2.68 -29.72
C GLU A 457 18.48 2.04 -28.32
N THR A 458 19.65 1.56 -27.93
CA THR A 458 19.93 1.06 -26.57
C THR A 458 20.88 2.04 -25.89
N ARG A 459 20.54 2.48 -24.68
CA ARG A 459 21.46 3.30 -23.87
C ARG A 459 22.46 2.37 -23.19
N GLU A 460 23.70 2.84 -23.02
CA GLU A 460 24.64 2.20 -22.12
C GLU A 460 24.55 2.83 -20.72
N LEU A 461 25.18 2.18 -19.74
CA LEU A 461 25.07 2.53 -18.33
C LEU A 461 25.41 4.02 -18.05
N ASP A 462 26.41 4.56 -18.74
CA ASP A 462 26.92 5.91 -18.51
C ASP A 462 26.28 7.00 -19.41
N ASP A 463 25.38 6.61 -20.33
CA ASP A 463 24.83 7.51 -21.36
C ASP A 463 23.52 8.19 -20.97
N TRP A 464 22.94 7.84 -19.83
CA TRP A 464 21.62 8.32 -19.42
C TRP A 464 21.66 9.80 -19.01
N GLU A 465 20.76 10.58 -19.61
CA GLU A 465 20.53 11.97 -19.26
C GLU A 465 19.08 12.22 -18.84
N TYR A 466 18.82 13.27 -18.06
CA TYR A 466 17.44 13.61 -17.66
C TYR A 466 16.49 13.80 -18.85
N LYS A 467 17.00 14.31 -19.98
CA LYS A 467 16.23 14.51 -21.21
C LYS A 467 15.71 13.20 -21.83
N ASP A 468 16.26 12.06 -21.45
CA ASP A 468 15.81 10.75 -21.92
C ASP A 468 14.48 10.32 -21.29
N PHE A 469 13.95 11.06 -20.30
CA PHE A 469 12.73 10.68 -19.58
C PHE A 469 11.61 11.71 -19.73
N THR A 470 10.44 11.26 -20.14
CA THR A 470 9.19 12.04 -20.14
C THR A 470 8.16 11.33 -19.26
N ILE A 471 7.57 12.08 -18.31
CA ILE A 471 6.45 11.58 -17.50
C ILE A 471 5.14 12.06 -18.13
N GLU A 472 4.33 11.12 -18.60
CA GLU A 472 3.05 11.38 -19.26
C GLU A 472 1.88 11.13 -18.30
N GLY A 473 0.89 12.03 -18.31
CA GLY A 473 -0.33 11.86 -17.50
C GLY A 473 -0.17 12.09 -15.99
N TYR A 474 0.94 12.66 -15.51
CA TYR A 474 1.13 12.89 -14.07
C TYR A 474 0.28 14.04 -13.54
N LYS A 475 -0.80 13.68 -12.86
CA LYS A 475 -1.78 14.61 -12.27
C LYS A 475 -1.76 14.53 -10.74
N PRO A 476 -0.65 14.84 -10.04
CA PRO A 476 -0.62 14.76 -8.58
C PRO A 476 -1.46 15.87 -7.94
N GLN A 477 -1.85 15.63 -6.70
CA GLN A 477 -2.38 16.64 -5.80
C GLN A 477 -1.25 17.56 -5.30
N LYS A 478 -1.63 18.73 -4.76
CA LYS A 478 -0.71 19.80 -4.36
C LYS A 478 0.35 19.29 -3.38
N THR A 479 1.59 19.77 -3.52
CA THR A 479 2.68 19.47 -2.59
C THR A 479 2.28 19.71 -1.15
N ILE A 480 2.67 18.80 -0.26
CA ILE A 480 2.59 18.95 1.19
C ILE A 480 4.01 19.18 1.69
N LYS A 481 4.23 20.30 2.38
CA LYS A 481 5.55 20.64 2.92
C LYS A 481 5.83 19.80 4.16
N MET A 482 6.97 19.13 4.17
CA MET A 482 7.52 18.39 5.32
C MET A 482 9.00 18.77 5.45
N LYS A 483 9.45 19.09 6.67
CA LYS A 483 10.85 19.48 6.93
C LYS A 483 11.68 18.23 7.15
N MET A 484 12.82 18.11 6.47
CA MET A 484 13.77 17.02 6.72
C MET A 484 14.30 17.11 8.15
N ALA A 485 14.41 15.97 8.83
CA ALA A 485 15.09 15.86 10.11
C ALA A 485 16.59 15.62 9.84
N VAL A 486 17.44 16.54 10.30
CA VAL A 486 18.90 16.50 10.04
C VAL A 486 19.62 15.91 11.23
#